data_AF-A0A958HQI2-F1
#
_entry.id   AF-A0A958HQI2-F1
#
_cell.length_a   1.000
_cell.length_b   1.000
_cell.length_c   1.000
_cell.angle_alpha   90.00
_cell.angle_beta   90.00
_cell.angle_gamma   90.00
#
_symmetry.space_group_name_H-M   'P 1'
#
loop_
_entity.id
_entity.type
_entity.pdbx_description
1 polymer ?
#
loop_
_entity_poly.entity_id
_entity_poly.type
_entity_poly.pdbx_seq_one_letter_code
_entity_poly.pdbx_strand_id
1 'polypeptide(L)'
;MASIPVLSSITELLTGTFKDEFKKLFQPSSLVAAAIFLALNLVLVFPPLVRHRVTPFVTLQRLPTVSQILIGTLVLVAIGYLINSLDSAFVALMNGNAFRDSPLVHKWLQKRQQDRYRALCLASAPGPDTETDDKKSERAIAAYRLAMEYPSGMDAVAPTRLGNILLNPASYAKHQYGVHLNTIWPIMSLALKNDDPELFGNVSEGSSRYTFLAVVAVLLLAVAVELLIVGLVVVEPLQYLLETALLAILAYLVYLATCKEAIGWAINVRAALDTHLDAVADKLQLRKLPLQSYLERKERWQNVSQWLAYGGTHFEDYRTPEPDPTWYVAPVATSPGFEVMAPPNVDINTKRLLQRTGIPDPDHPKTKWVFGTVAHYVHLVTTPNTENTHRTARVMYLSVSDRQFAQDQIVQGTLSPGNQVLTAKALAGDDRTLIWNIGNIHPNSSFVLDYQVIYSVALEVEIKPVDTDNCKIAITNVEMKSSTKVIDDFEITLQGCTDKTIVELSVRLHGDHCLYSSVYFDQGNGRLTGFPFEWRSVDERRACLKIEVNPDTSSTYIFSREKQLHDTA
;
A
#
# COMPACT_ATOMS: atom_id res chain seq x y z
N MET A 1 26.68 10.72 57.89
CA MET A 1 25.22 10.88 57.72
C MET A 1 24.88 10.42 56.32
N ALA A 2 24.31 9.22 56.20
CA ALA A 2 23.95 8.63 54.92
C ALA A 2 22.61 9.24 54.45
N SER A 3 22.63 9.92 53.31
CA SER A 3 21.43 10.44 52.64
C SER A 3 20.59 9.27 52.13
N ILE A 4 19.35 9.17 52.60
CA ILE A 4 18.38 8.14 52.21
C ILE A 4 18.03 8.34 50.72
N PRO A 5 18.40 7.41 49.82
CA PRO A 5 18.22 7.58 48.36
C PRO A 5 16.76 7.71 47.90
N VAL A 6 15.83 7.29 48.76
CA VAL A 6 14.38 7.29 48.45
C VAL A 6 13.81 8.72 48.44
N LEU A 7 14.37 9.65 49.21
CA LEU A 7 13.88 11.04 49.25
C LEU A 7 14.32 11.85 48.02
N SER A 8 15.47 11.56 47.40
CA SER A 8 15.88 12.25 46.17
C SER A 8 15.03 11.82 44.97
N SER A 9 14.66 10.54 44.87
CA SER A 9 13.79 10.05 43.80
C SER A 9 12.35 10.58 43.91
N ILE A 10 11.81 10.74 45.13
CA ILE A 10 10.50 11.39 45.34
C ILE A 10 10.60 12.88 44.99
N THR A 11 11.71 13.54 45.30
CA THR A 11 11.90 14.96 45.00
C THR A 11 12.07 15.20 43.49
N GLU A 12 12.78 14.33 42.76
CA GLU A 12 12.90 14.40 41.29
C GLU A 12 11.57 14.09 40.58
N LEU A 13 10.79 13.13 41.10
CA LEU A 13 9.48 12.79 40.56
C LEU A 13 8.43 13.90 40.84
N LEU A 14 8.55 14.59 41.97
CA LEU A 14 7.75 15.77 42.32
C LEU A 14 8.26 17.09 41.70
N THR A 15 9.46 17.16 41.14
CA THR A 15 9.98 18.43 40.58
C THR A 15 9.95 18.48 39.06
N GLY A 16 10.05 17.34 38.36
CA GLY A 16 9.93 17.27 36.89
C GLY A 16 8.48 17.24 36.41
N THR A 17 7.78 16.13 36.65
CA THR A 17 6.41 15.90 36.15
C THR A 17 5.38 16.81 36.81
N PHE A 18 5.53 17.02 38.12
CA PHE A 18 4.62 17.87 38.88
C PHE A 18 4.71 19.33 38.46
N LYS A 19 5.86 19.85 38.01
CA LYS A 19 5.98 21.26 37.65
C LYS A 19 5.22 21.60 36.37
N ASP A 20 5.22 20.70 35.40
CA ASP A 20 4.48 20.91 34.15
C ASP A 20 2.98 20.63 34.32
N GLU A 21 2.59 19.62 35.12
CA GLU A 21 1.19 19.44 35.51
C GLU A 21 0.67 20.58 36.38
N PHE A 22 1.46 21.05 37.35
CA PHE A 22 1.10 22.18 38.21
C PHE A 22 0.97 23.46 37.39
N LYS A 23 1.85 23.72 36.43
CA LYS A 23 1.64 24.83 35.47
C LYS A 23 0.34 24.70 34.68
N LYS A 24 -0.07 23.48 34.33
CA LYS A 24 -1.39 23.24 33.70
C LYS A 24 -2.54 23.53 34.66
N LEU A 25 -2.40 23.28 35.97
CA LEU A 25 -3.40 23.64 36.99
C LEU A 25 -3.67 25.15 37.05
N PHE A 26 -2.66 25.96 36.76
CA PHE A 26 -2.80 27.43 36.71
C PHE A 26 -3.07 27.95 35.31
N GLN A 27 -3.55 27.11 34.37
CA GLN A 27 -4.11 27.65 33.14
C GLN A 27 -5.23 28.62 33.51
N PRO A 28 -5.08 29.93 33.19
CA PRO A 28 -6.00 30.96 33.69
C PRO A 28 -7.45 30.69 33.30
N SER A 29 -7.68 30.06 32.15
CA SER A 29 -9.01 29.69 31.65
C SER A 29 -9.79 28.76 32.60
N SER A 30 -9.15 27.72 33.13
CA SER A 30 -9.81 26.75 34.02
C SER A 30 -10.17 27.36 35.38
N LEU A 31 -9.28 28.18 35.95
CA LEU A 31 -9.53 28.91 37.19
C LEU A 31 -10.61 29.97 37.02
N VAL A 32 -10.64 30.67 35.89
CA VAL A 32 -11.71 31.62 35.57
C VAL A 32 -13.05 30.90 35.42
N ALA A 33 -13.11 29.77 34.71
CA ALA A 33 -14.32 28.97 34.59
C ALA A 33 -14.80 28.45 35.97
N ALA A 34 -13.89 27.97 36.80
CA ALA A 34 -14.17 27.56 38.18
C ALA A 34 -14.71 28.72 39.03
N ALA A 35 -14.11 29.90 38.90
CA ALA A 35 -14.55 31.10 39.62
C ALA A 35 -15.95 31.53 39.21
N ILE A 36 -16.27 31.50 37.90
CA ILE A 36 -17.61 31.78 37.39
C ILE A 36 -18.61 30.76 37.95
N PHE A 37 -18.30 29.47 37.88
CA PHE A 37 -19.15 28.41 38.40
C PHE A 37 -19.40 28.55 39.91
N LEU A 38 -18.35 28.79 40.69
CA LEU A 38 -18.44 28.97 42.13
C LEU A 38 -19.22 30.24 42.49
N ALA A 39 -19.00 31.35 41.79
CA ALA A 39 -19.73 32.60 42.01
C ALA A 39 -21.22 32.44 41.72
N LEU A 40 -21.59 31.77 40.62
CA LEU A 40 -22.99 31.47 40.31
C LEU A 40 -23.64 30.57 41.36
N ASN A 41 -22.93 29.53 41.82
CA ASN A 41 -23.41 28.67 42.90
C ASN A 41 -23.59 29.45 44.21
N LEU A 42 -22.65 30.33 44.58
CA LEU A 42 -22.74 31.16 45.77
C LEU A 42 -23.89 32.17 45.72
N VAL A 43 -24.20 32.71 44.53
CA VAL A 43 -25.23 33.73 44.35
C VAL A 43 -26.63 33.11 44.20
N LEU A 44 -26.76 32.00 43.47
CA LEU A 44 -28.06 31.45 43.07
C LEU A 44 -28.45 30.21 43.91
N VAL A 45 -27.52 29.30 44.17
CA VAL A 45 -27.79 28.00 44.79
C VAL A 45 -27.63 28.05 46.32
N PHE A 46 -26.62 28.77 46.82
CA PHE A 46 -26.33 28.84 48.25
C PHE A 46 -27.44 29.52 49.09
N PRO A 47 -28.01 30.68 48.69
CA PRO A 47 -29.04 31.35 49.49
C PRO A 47 -30.30 30.53 49.77
N PRO A 48 -30.94 29.83 48.80
CA PRO A 48 -32.09 28.99 49.09
C PRO A 48 -31.75 27.85 50.04
N LEU A 49 -30.58 27.22 49.89
CA LEU A 49 -30.16 26.13 50.78
C LEU A 49 -29.97 26.60 52.23
N VAL A 50 -29.42 27.81 52.42
CA VAL A 50 -29.31 28.44 53.75
C VAL A 50 -30.68 28.84 54.31
N ARG A 51 -31.55 29.45 53.51
CA ARG A 51 -32.90 29.87 53.93
C ARG A 51 -33.72 28.69 54.45
N HIS A 52 -33.61 27.54 53.80
CA HIS A 52 -34.28 26.30 54.20
C HIS A 52 -33.48 25.45 55.20
N ARG A 53 -32.43 26.02 55.79
CA ARG A 53 -31.62 25.45 56.88
C ARG A 53 -31.02 24.08 56.57
N VAL A 54 -30.57 23.85 55.33
CA VAL A 54 -29.85 22.62 54.97
C VAL A 54 -28.53 22.56 55.75
N THR A 55 -28.41 21.59 56.65
CA THR A 55 -27.38 21.49 57.71
C THR A 55 -25.94 21.80 57.28
N PRO A 56 -25.38 21.22 56.19
CA PRO A 56 -24.01 21.52 55.77
C PRO A 56 -23.79 22.99 55.43
N PHE A 57 -24.75 23.66 54.79
CA PHE A 57 -24.61 25.07 54.37
C PHE A 57 -24.74 26.04 55.54
N VAL A 58 -25.63 25.75 56.49
CA VAL A 58 -25.73 26.52 57.74
C VAL A 58 -24.47 26.36 58.59
N THR A 59 -23.89 25.16 58.62
CA THR A 59 -22.63 24.92 59.33
C THR A 59 -21.48 25.70 58.71
N LEU A 60 -21.37 25.70 57.38
CA LEU A 60 -20.38 26.49 56.65
C LEU A 60 -20.52 27.99 56.96
N GLN A 61 -21.75 28.52 56.99
CA GLN A 61 -22.02 29.93 57.31
C GLN A 61 -21.61 30.32 58.74
N ARG A 62 -21.63 29.35 59.68
CA ARG A 62 -21.25 29.58 61.09
C ARG A 62 -19.74 29.55 61.33
N LEU A 63 -18.94 29.08 60.38
CA LEU A 63 -17.49 29.07 60.52
C LEU A 63 -16.93 30.49 60.52
N PRO A 64 -15.77 30.73 61.18
CA PRO A 64 -15.06 32.00 61.07
C PRO A 64 -14.75 32.37 59.62
N THR A 65 -14.77 33.66 59.29
CA THR A 65 -14.52 34.17 57.93
C THR A 65 -13.22 33.64 57.34
N VAL A 66 -12.16 33.52 58.13
CA VAL A 66 -10.86 32.97 57.69
C VAL A 66 -11.01 31.53 57.20
N SER A 67 -11.74 30.69 57.95
CA SER A 67 -12.00 29.30 57.55
C SER A 67 -12.87 29.22 56.29
N GLN A 68 -13.86 30.10 56.16
CA GLN A 68 -14.69 30.18 54.95
C GLN A 68 -13.84 30.54 53.71
N ILE A 69 -12.94 31.51 53.84
CA ILE A 69 -12.02 31.90 52.76
C ILE A 69 -11.10 30.73 52.40
N LEU A 70 -10.48 30.08 53.39
CA LEU A 70 -9.59 28.94 53.15
C LEU A 70 -10.32 27.78 52.45
N ILE A 71 -11.53 27.44 52.89
CA ILE A 71 -12.35 26.40 52.26
C ILE A 71 -12.75 26.84 50.85
N GLY A 72 -13.20 28.09 50.67
CA GLY A 72 -13.58 28.62 49.36
C GLY A 72 -12.44 28.60 48.35
N THR A 73 -11.22 29.00 48.76
CA THR A 73 -10.01 28.90 47.93
C THR A 73 -9.67 27.46 47.60
N LEU A 74 -9.72 26.55 48.58
CA LEU A 74 -9.46 25.13 48.35
C LEU A 74 -10.46 24.52 47.36
N VAL A 75 -11.75 24.81 47.52
CA VAL A 75 -12.82 24.37 46.62
C VAL A 75 -12.62 24.95 45.22
N LEU A 76 -12.27 26.24 45.10
CA LEU A 76 -11.99 26.88 43.82
C LEU A 76 -10.84 26.17 43.08
N VAL A 77 -9.73 25.90 43.77
CA VAL A 77 -8.57 25.20 43.20
C VAL A 77 -8.94 23.75 42.82
N ALA A 78 -9.69 23.05 43.67
CA ALA A 78 -10.14 21.69 43.40
C ALA A 78 -11.06 21.61 42.18
N ILE A 79 -12.02 22.54 42.05
CA ILE A 79 -12.91 22.64 40.89
C ILE A 79 -12.10 23.03 39.64
N GLY A 80 -11.16 23.98 39.74
CA GLY A 80 -10.28 24.34 38.62
C GLY A 80 -9.48 23.15 38.10
N TYR A 81 -8.93 22.35 39.01
CA TYR A 81 -8.26 21.10 38.64
C TYR A 81 -9.19 20.10 37.96
N LEU A 82 -10.38 19.88 38.55
CA LEU A 82 -11.36 18.95 38.00
C LEU A 82 -11.79 19.37 36.60
N ILE A 83 -12.04 20.67 36.40
CA ILE A 83 -12.39 21.22 35.08
C ILE A 83 -11.26 20.97 34.08
N ASN A 84 -10.02 21.28 34.45
CA ASN A 84 -8.87 21.05 33.59
C ASN A 84 -8.68 19.56 33.24
N SER A 85 -8.94 18.66 34.19
CA SER A 85 -8.88 17.21 33.96
C SER A 85 -10.02 16.66 33.11
N LEU A 86 -11.18 17.34 33.10
CA LEU A 86 -12.39 16.94 32.38
C LEU A 86 -12.61 17.72 31.08
N ASP A 87 -11.65 18.56 30.66
CA ASP A 87 -11.78 19.43 29.50
C ASP A 87 -12.13 18.64 28.22
N SER A 88 -11.42 17.52 28.00
CA SER A 88 -11.70 16.61 26.89
C SER A 88 -13.10 16.00 26.95
N ALA A 89 -13.61 15.69 28.16
CA ALA A 89 -14.95 15.17 28.37
C ALA A 89 -16.03 16.24 28.13
N PHE A 90 -15.79 17.50 28.53
CA PHE A 90 -16.69 18.62 28.24
C PHE A 90 -16.75 18.91 26.75
N VAL A 91 -15.61 18.94 26.06
CA VAL A 91 -15.58 19.09 24.59
C VAL A 91 -16.27 17.89 23.92
N ALA A 92 -16.07 16.66 24.42
CA ALA A 92 -16.75 15.47 23.91
C ALA A 92 -18.27 15.49 24.13
N LEU A 93 -18.74 16.08 25.24
CA LEU A 93 -20.17 16.29 25.48
C LEU A 93 -20.74 17.29 24.47
N MET A 94 -20.07 18.41 24.27
CA MET A 94 -20.52 19.50 23.39
C MET A 94 -20.43 19.17 21.90
N ASN A 95 -19.45 18.37 21.48
CA ASN A 95 -19.34 17.88 20.11
C ASN A 95 -20.24 16.66 19.81
N GLY A 96 -20.86 16.08 20.85
CA GLY A 96 -21.79 14.96 20.76
C GLY A 96 -21.14 13.57 20.80
N ASN A 97 -19.81 13.48 20.92
CA ASN A 97 -19.10 12.19 21.03
C ASN A 97 -19.45 11.44 22.32
N ALA A 98 -19.77 12.13 23.41
CA ALA A 98 -20.23 11.49 24.66
C ALA A 98 -21.53 10.70 24.48
N PHE A 99 -22.32 11.01 23.45
CA PHE A 99 -23.56 10.30 23.15
C PHE A 99 -23.38 9.18 22.12
N ARG A 100 -22.16 8.91 21.63
CA ARG A 100 -21.90 7.91 20.59
C ARG A 100 -22.39 6.51 20.98
N ASP A 101 -22.27 6.15 22.25
CA ASP A 101 -22.70 4.83 22.76
C ASP A 101 -24.21 4.75 23.01
N SER A 102 -24.92 5.88 23.00
CA SER A 102 -26.39 5.92 23.13
C SER A 102 -27.04 5.92 21.74
N PRO A 103 -27.51 4.76 21.22
CA PRO A 103 -27.98 4.67 19.84
C PRO A 103 -29.21 5.55 19.58
N LEU A 104 -30.07 5.76 20.58
CA LEU A 104 -31.28 6.57 20.43
C LEU A 104 -30.95 8.07 20.36
N VAL A 105 -30.18 8.57 21.34
CA VAL A 105 -29.81 10.00 21.42
C VAL A 105 -28.93 10.37 20.24
N HIS A 106 -27.95 9.52 19.91
CA HIS A 106 -27.05 9.73 18.77
C HIS A 106 -27.84 9.82 17.46
N LYS A 107 -28.68 8.83 17.13
CA LYS A 107 -29.46 8.82 15.89
C LYS A 107 -30.41 10.00 15.80
N TRP A 108 -31.06 10.38 16.90
CA TRP A 108 -31.97 11.52 16.92
C TRP A 108 -31.25 12.85 16.64
N LEU A 109 -30.14 13.10 17.35
CA LEU A 109 -29.32 14.30 17.17
C LEU A 109 -28.70 14.33 15.76
N GLN A 110 -28.13 13.22 15.31
CA GLN A 110 -27.53 13.09 13.99
C GLN A 110 -28.55 13.31 12.88
N LYS A 111 -29.74 12.72 12.97
CA LYS A 111 -30.82 12.93 11.99
C LYS A 111 -31.19 14.41 11.88
N ARG A 112 -31.30 15.12 13.01
CA ARG A 112 -31.57 16.56 13.00
C ARG A 112 -30.48 17.36 12.28
N GLN A 113 -29.20 16.99 12.42
CA GLN A 113 -28.12 17.64 11.67
C GLN A 113 -28.09 17.23 10.20
N GLN A 114 -28.40 15.97 9.87
CA GLN A 114 -28.51 15.50 8.49
C GLN A 114 -29.64 16.21 7.74
N ASP A 115 -30.79 16.44 8.38
CA ASP A 115 -31.90 17.17 7.78
C ASP A 115 -31.52 18.64 7.52
N ARG A 116 -30.76 19.26 8.43
CA ARG A 116 -30.18 20.61 8.21
C ARG A 116 -29.16 20.63 7.09
N TYR A 117 -28.28 19.63 7.02
CA TYR A 117 -27.32 19.45 5.94
C TYR A 117 -28.05 19.36 4.59
N ARG A 118 -29.08 18.51 4.48
CA ARG A 118 -29.92 18.37 3.28
C ARG A 118 -30.58 19.69 2.89
N ALA A 119 -31.15 20.41 3.86
CA ALA A 119 -31.76 21.71 3.60
C ALA A 119 -30.74 22.72 3.06
N LEU A 120 -29.52 22.74 3.59
CA LEU A 120 -28.43 23.59 3.09
C LEU A 120 -27.95 23.16 1.70
N CYS A 121 -27.83 21.85 1.43
CA CYS A 121 -27.48 21.35 0.10
C CYS A 121 -28.52 21.79 -0.95
N LEU A 122 -29.81 21.62 -0.65
CA LEU A 122 -30.90 22.06 -1.51
C LEU A 122 -30.89 23.59 -1.70
N ALA A 123 -30.66 24.34 -0.63
CA ALA A 123 -30.55 25.80 -0.69
C ALA A 123 -29.28 26.27 -1.43
N SER A 124 -28.22 25.48 -1.49
CA SER A 124 -26.98 25.79 -2.22
C SER A 124 -26.97 25.34 -3.68
N ALA A 125 -27.99 24.59 -4.12
CA ALA A 125 -28.02 24.05 -5.47
C ALA A 125 -28.08 25.17 -6.52
N PRO A 126 -27.39 25.02 -7.67
CA PRO A 126 -27.47 25.99 -8.75
C PRO A 126 -28.91 26.05 -9.25
N GLY A 127 -29.47 27.25 -9.35
CA GLY A 127 -30.77 27.45 -9.98
C GLY A 127 -30.67 28.30 -11.23
N PRO A 128 -31.81 28.74 -11.78
CA PRO A 128 -31.85 29.37 -13.10
C PRO A 128 -31.14 30.72 -13.10
N ASP A 129 -30.53 31.07 -14.23
CA ASP A 129 -29.80 32.35 -14.43
C ASP A 129 -30.68 33.60 -14.24
N THR A 130 -32.00 33.44 -14.35
CA THR A 130 -33.02 34.51 -14.21
C THR A 130 -33.36 34.86 -12.75
N GLU A 131 -32.61 34.35 -11.78
CA GLU A 131 -32.93 34.53 -10.38
C GLU A 131 -32.59 35.94 -9.85
N THR A 132 -33.41 36.43 -8.92
CA THR A 132 -33.22 37.71 -8.22
C THR A 132 -31.95 37.70 -7.36
N ASP A 133 -31.32 38.87 -7.20
CA ASP A 133 -30.06 39.01 -6.44
C ASP A 133 -30.19 38.57 -4.98
N ASP A 134 -31.35 38.75 -4.35
CA ASP A 134 -31.62 38.29 -2.98
C ASP A 134 -31.46 36.77 -2.85
N LYS A 135 -32.00 36.00 -3.79
CA LYS A 135 -31.90 34.54 -3.76
C LYS A 135 -30.48 34.08 -4.05
N LYS A 136 -29.74 34.76 -4.93
CA LYS A 136 -28.31 34.51 -5.14
C LYS A 136 -27.51 34.70 -3.85
N SER A 137 -27.83 35.75 -3.07
CA SER A 137 -27.22 36.00 -1.75
C SER A 137 -27.56 34.88 -0.75
N GLU A 138 -28.83 34.46 -0.67
CA GLU A 138 -29.23 33.34 0.19
C GLU A 138 -28.52 32.03 -0.17
N ARG A 139 -28.36 31.74 -1.47
CA ARG A 139 -27.59 30.58 -1.96
C ARG A 139 -26.13 30.66 -1.56
N ALA A 140 -25.49 31.81 -1.73
CA ALA A 140 -24.10 32.02 -1.35
C ALA A 140 -23.90 31.82 0.16
N ILE A 141 -24.82 32.32 0.99
CA ILE A 141 -24.80 32.11 2.44
C ILE A 141 -25.00 30.62 2.78
N ALA A 142 -25.91 29.93 2.11
CA ALA A 142 -26.15 28.50 2.31
C ALA A 142 -24.92 27.67 1.93
N ALA A 143 -24.30 27.95 0.78
CA ALA A 143 -23.07 27.31 0.33
C ALA A 143 -21.90 27.57 1.29
N TYR A 144 -21.75 28.81 1.77
CA TYR A 144 -20.74 29.16 2.77
C TYR A 144 -20.95 28.39 4.08
N ARG A 145 -22.19 28.34 4.60
CA ARG A 145 -22.51 27.55 5.80
C ARG A 145 -22.24 26.07 5.62
N LEU A 146 -22.62 25.50 4.46
CA LEU A 146 -22.35 24.10 4.14
C LEU A 146 -20.83 23.84 4.15
N ALA A 147 -20.06 24.71 3.50
CA ALA A 147 -18.61 24.57 3.39
C ALA A 147 -17.87 24.76 4.71
N MET A 148 -18.38 25.58 5.64
CA MET A 148 -17.70 25.92 6.90
C MET A 148 -18.19 25.13 8.11
N GLU A 149 -19.45 24.72 8.13
CA GLU A 149 -20.04 24.07 9.31
C GLU A 149 -20.14 22.55 9.20
N TYR A 150 -20.18 21.98 8.00
CA TYR A 150 -20.45 20.54 7.82
C TYR A 150 -19.31 19.81 7.11
N PRO A 151 -19.09 18.52 7.40
CA PRO A 151 -18.21 17.68 6.59
C PRO A 151 -18.84 17.45 5.20
N SER A 152 -18.00 17.11 4.21
CA SER A 152 -18.40 17.00 2.79
C SER A 152 -19.26 15.77 2.47
N GLY A 153 -19.50 14.89 3.44
CA GLY A 153 -20.30 13.67 3.28
C GLY A 153 -21.40 13.57 4.34
N MET A 154 -22.59 13.15 3.93
CA MET A 154 -23.77 13.03 4.81
C MET A 154 -23.55 11.99 5.93
N ASP A 155 -22.80 10.94 5.66
CA ASP A 155 -22.51 9.87 6.62
C ASP A 155 -21.51 10.31 7.71
N ALA A 156 -20.75 11.37 7.44
CA ALA A 156 -19.77 11.93 8.37
C ALA A 156 -20.37 13.02 9.29
N VAL A 157 -21.65 13.36 9.12
CA VAL A 157 -22.33 14.39 9.92
C VAL A 157 -22.38 13.95 11.39
N ALA A 158 -21.82 14.77 12.27
CA ALA A 158 -21.82 14.59 13.72
C ALA A 158 -23.17 14.98 14.35
N PRO A 159 -23.46 14.52 15.60
CA PRO A 159 -24.72 14.79 16.29
C PRO A 159 -24.97 16.27 16.63
N THR A 160 -23.93 17.06 16.85
CA THR A 160 -24.05 18.48 17.21
C THR A 160 -23.44 19.39 16.15
N ARG A 161 -23.85 20.66 16.14
CA ARG A 161 -23.29 21.68 15.25
C ARG A 161 -21.79 21.88 15.51
N LEU A 162 -21.38 21.93 16.79
CA LEU A 162 -19.97 22.03 17.16
C LEU A 162 -19.18 20.82 16.65
N GLY A 163 -19.72 19.60 16.78
CA GLY A 163 -19.08 18.40 16.23
C GLY A 163 -18.87 18.48 14.71
N ASN A 164 -19.87 18.96 13.97
CA ASN A 164 -19.75 19.16 12.53
C ASN A 164 -18.67 20.19 12.16
N ILE A 165 -18.61 21.32 12.87
CA ILE A 165 -17.58 22.35 12.68
C ILE A 165 -16.18 21.82 12.98
N LEU A 166 -16.03 21.03 14.05
CA LEU A 166 -14.71 20.47 14.40
C LEU A 166 -14.26 19.36 13.44
N LEU A 167 -15.17 18.59 12.86
CA LEU A 167 -14.87 17.59 11.82
C LEU A 167 -14.61 18.21 10.44
N ASN A 168 -15.11 19.41 10.21
CA ASN A 168 -15.06 20.07 8.91
C ASN A 168 -13.62 20.30 8.38
N PRO A 169 -12.62 20.77 9.15
CA PRO A 169 -11.23 20.83 8.71
C PRO A 169 -10.65 19.47 8.31
N ALA A 170 -10.97 18.41 9.06
CA ALA A 170 -10.51 17.07 8.74
C ALA A 170 -11.14 16.55 7.43
N SER A 171 -12.44 16.81 7.22
CA SER A 171 -13.10 16.52 5.96
C SER A 171 -12.49 17.32 4.81
N TYR A 172 -12.22 18.61 5.01
CA TYR A 172 -11.58 19.47 4.02
C TYR A 172 -10.20 18.94 3.62
N ALA A 173 -9.34 18.63 4.59
CA ALA A 173 -8.02 18.06 4.36
C ALA A 173 -8.09 16.76 3.53
N LYS A 174 -9.04 15.88 3.86
CA LYS A 174 -9.25 14.62 3.13
C LYS A 174 -9.75 14.86 1.70
N HIS A 175 -10.71 15.75 1.48
CA HIS A 175 -11.29 15.95 0.15
C HIS A 175 -10.39 16.77 -0.78
N GLN A 176 -9.76 17.82 -0.25
CA GLN A 176 -8.90 18.73 -1.00
C GLN A 176 -7.49 18.15 -1.22
N TYR A 177 -6.91 17.53 -0.20
CA TYR A 177 -5.52 17.08 -0.24
C TYR A 177 -5.35 15.57 -0.12
N GLY A 178 -6.40 14.80 0.16
CA GLY A 178 -6.26 13.36 0.42
C GLY A 178 -5.65 13.06 1.80
N VAL A 179 -5.41 14.07 2.63
CA VAL A 179 -4.70 13.91 3.91
C VAL A 179 -5.66 13.67 5.06
N HIS A 180 -5.34 12.72 5.94
CA HIS A 180 -5.98 12.63 7.25
C HIS A 180 -5.37 13.64 8.21
N LEU A 181 -6.18 14.62 8.64
CA LEU A 181 -5.72 15.73 9.47
C LEU A 181 -5.03 15.25 10.75
N ASN A 182 -5.60 14.25 11.46
CA ASN A 182 -5.03 13.72 12.70
C ASN A 182 -3.61 13.19 12.54
N THR A 183 -3.27 12.69 11.35
CA THR A 183 -1.97 12.10 11.06
C THR A 183 -0.94 13.17 10.71
N ILE A 184 -1.33 14.17 9.92
CA ILE A 184 -0.40 15.22 9.46
C ILE A 184 -0.23 16.35 10.47
N TRP A 185 -1.24 16.59 11.32
CA TRP A 185 -1.28 17.77 12.18
C TRP A 185 -0.07 17.92 13.12
N PRO A 186 0.47 16.86 13.76
CA PRO A 186 1.67 17.00 14.59
C PRO A 186 2.87 17.58 13.82
N ILE A 187 3.09 17.08 12.61
CA ILE A 187 4.19 17.50 11.74
C ILE A 187 3.94 18.92 11.21
N MET A 188 2.71 19.19 10.80
CA MET A 188 2.27 20.53 10.39
C MET A 188 2.45 21.55 11.52
N SER A 189 2.07 21.21 12.75
CA SER A 189 2.18 22.11 13.91
C SER A 189 3.63 22.46 14.24
N LEU A 190 4.54 21.50 14.10
CA LEU A 190 5.98 21.74 14.22
C LEU A 190 6.49 22.64 13.08
N ALA A 191 5.98 22.43 11.87
CA ALA A 191 6.35 23.24 10.73
C ALA A 191 5.89 24.70 10.89
N LEU A 192 4.61 24.89 11.23
CA LEU A 192 4.02 26.20 11.52
C LEU A 192 4.76 26.94 12.61
N LYS A 193 5.09 26.26 13.73
CA LYS A 193 5.81 26.91 14.84
C LYS A 193 7.14 27.54 14.41
N ASN A 194 7.81 26.95 13.41
CA ASN A 194 9.09 27.44 12.92
C ASN A 194 8.93 28.45 11.76
N ASP A 195 7.98 28.21 10.87
CA ASP A 195 7.86 28.94 9.60
C ASP A 195 6.88 30.13 9.70
N ASP A 196 5.79 29.99 10.46
CA ASP A 196 4.76 31.01 10.70
C ASP A 196 4.21 30.94 12.15
N PRO A 197 4.94 31.51 13.13
CA PRO A 197 4.53 31.46 14.53
C PRO A 197 3.24 32.24 14.82
N GLU A 198 2.87 33.20 13.97
CA GLU A 198 1.63 33.97 14.11
C GLU A 198 0.42 33.09 13.78
N LEU A 199 0.44 32.39 12.65
CA LEU A 199 -0.62 31.47 12.27
C LEU A 199 -0.73 30.30 13.27
N PHE A 200 0.40 29.77 13.75
CA PHE A 200 0.41 28.78 14.82
C PHE A 200 -0.27 29.31 16.10
N GLY A 201 0.07 30.55 16.51
CA GLY A 201 -0.56 31.23 17.63
C GLY A 201 -2.06 31.36 17.46
N ASN A 202 -2.53 31.80 16.29
CA ASN A 202 -3.94 31.96 15.96
C ASN A 202 -4.72 30.63 16.01
N VAL A 203 -4.11 29.52 15.57
CA VAL A 203 -4.74 28.19 15.69
C VAL A 203 -4.79 27.72 17.15
N SER A 204 -3.70 27.86 17.89
CA SER A 204 -3.63 27.45 19.30
C SER A 204 -4.58 28.27 20.18
N GLU A 205 -4.64 29.58 19.96
CA GLU A 205 -5.54 30.48 20.68
C GLU A 205 -6.99 30.21 20.32
N GLY A 206 -7.31 30.05 19.02
CA GLY A 206 -8.65 29.68 18.58
C GLY A 206 -9.14 28.38 19.23
N SER A 207 -8.25 27.38 19.37
CA SER A 207 -8.57 26.13 20.06
C SER A 207 -8.88 26.33 21.55
N SER A 208 -8.06 27.14 22.21
CA SER A 208 -8.23 27.48 23.63
C SER A 208 -9.53 28.26 23.88
N ARG A 209 -9.89 29.21 23.01
CA ARG A 209 -11.10 30.04 23.12
C ARG A 209 -12.38 29.22 23.00
N TYR A 210 -12.53 28.40 21.96
CA TYR A 210 -13.75 27.59 21.82
C TYR A 210 -13.85 26.56 22.95
N THR A 211 -12.72 25.99 23.39
CA THR A 211 -12.70 25.00 24.47
C THR A 211 -13.15 25.62 25.79
N PHE A 212 -12.61 26.78 26.15
CA PHE A 212 -13.05 27.55 27.32
C PHE A 212 -14.56 27.87 27.27
N LEU A 213 -15.08 28.36 26.14
CA LEU A 213 -16.50 28.66 26.01
C LEU A 213 -17.37 27.40 26.10
N ALA A 214 -16.91 26.27 25.55
CA ALA A 214 -17.60 24.99 25.67
C ALA A 214 -17.73 24.56 27.13
N VAL A 215 -16.64 24.66 27.89
CA VAL A 215 -16.61 24.37 29.33
C VAL A 215 -17.57 25.29 30.09
N VAL A 216 -17.52 26.60 29.84
CA VAL A 216 -18.43 27.56 30.49
C VAL A 216 -19.90 27.24 30.16
N ALA A 217 -20.22 26.88 28.93
CA ALA A 217 -21.58 26.48 28.55
C ALA A 217 -22.06 25.24 29.33
N VAL A 218 -21.20 24.22 29.49
CA VAL A 218 -21.53 23.03 30.28
C VAL A 218 -21.71 23.37 31.76
N LEU A 219 -20.83 24.20 32.33
CA LEU A 219 -20.92 24.64 33.73
C LEU A 219 -22.18 25.46 34.00
N LEU A 220 -22.56 26.37 33.09
CA LEU A 220 -23.83 27.11 33.19
C LEU A 220 -25.04 26.16 33.18
N LEU A 221 -25.02 25.15 32.31
CA LEU A 221 -26.07 24.13 32.28
C LEU A 221 -26.08 23.30 33.56
N ALA A 222 -24.92 22.97 34.13
CA ALA A 222 -24.81 22.28 35.41
C ALA A 222 -25.44 23.09 36.54
N VAL A 223 -25.14 24.40 36.65
CA VAL A 223 -25.78 25.29 37.64
C VAL A 223 -27.29 25.38 37.42
N ALA A 224 -27.75 25.44 36.16
CA ALA A 224 -29.19 25.44 35.86
C ALA A 224 -29.86 24.16 36.36
N VAL A 225 -29.24 23.00 36.16
CA VAL A 225 -29.74 21.71 36.66
C VAL A 225 -29.71 21.65 38.19
N GLU A 226 -28.64 22.12 38.83
CA GLU A 226 -28.55 22.23 40.29
C GLU A 226 -29.67 23.10 40.86
N LEU A 227 -29.88 24.28 40.28
CA LEU A 227 -30.94 25.22 40.68
C LEU A 227 -32.33 24.61 40.49
N LEU A 228 -32.56 23.86 39.40
CA LEU A 228 -33.80 23.14 39.17
C LEU A 228 -34.04 22.07 40.25
N ILE A 229 -33.01 21.29 40.59
CA ILE A 229 -33.11 20.27 41.64
C ILE A 229 -33.42 20.91 42.99
N VAL A 230 -32.74 22.01 43.33
CA VAL A 230 -32.98 22.76 44.57
C VAL A 230 -34.42 23.32 44.57
N GLY A 231 -34.86 23.90 43.46
CA GLY A 231 -36.22 24.41 43.29
C GLY A 231 -37.30 23.33 43.37
N LEU A 232 -37.01 22.08 43.00
CA LEU A 232 -37.96 20.96 43.09
C LEU A 232 -37.99 20.32 44.48
N VAL A 233 -36.86 20.28 45.18
CA VAL A 233 -36.72 19.56 46.46
C VAL A 233 -36.97 20.47 47.67
N VAL A 234 -36.55 21.74 47.58
CA VAL A 234 -36.43 22.61 48.76
C VAL A 234 -37.45 23.74 48.75
N VAL A 235 -37.81 24.27 47.57
CA VAL A 235 -38.61 25.50 47.45
C VAL A 235 -39.84 25.30 46.54
N GLU A 236 -40.69 26.32 46.39
CA GLU A 236 -41.77 26.30 45.41
C GLU A 236 -41.19 26.37 43.97
N PRO A 237 -41.51 25.42 43.08
CA PRO A 237 -40.81 25.23 41.81
C PRO A 237 -40.97 26.41 40.85
N LEU A 238 -42.12 27.11 40.87
CA LEU A 238 -42.44 28.18 39.92
C LEU A 238 -41.45 29.35 40.00
N GLN A 239 -40.94 29.69 41.18
CA GLN A 239 -40.01 30.81 41.34
C GLN A 239 -38.66 30.54 40.64
N TYR A 240 -38.15 29.31 40.74
CA TYR A 240 -36.83 28.94 40.22
C TYR A 240 -36.85 28.50 38.76
N LEU A 241 -38.03 28.22 38.19
CA LEU A 241 -38.17 27.88 36.77
C LEU A 241 -37.68 29.02 35.87
N LEU A 242 -37.97 30.29 36.22
CA LEU A 242 -37.53 31.43 35.42
C LEU A 242 -36.00 31.60 35.45
N GLU A 243 -35.39 31.51 36.63
CA GLU A 243 -33.94 31.61 36.79
C GLU A 243 -33.20 30.44 36.12
N THR A 244 -33.74 29.22 36.25
CA THR A 244 -33.25 28.03 35.55
C THR A 244 -33.33 28.21 34.04
N ALA A 245 -34.47 28.68 33.53
CA ALA A 245 -34.66 28.93 32.10
C ALA A 245 -33.70 30.01 31.59
N LEU A 246 -33.47 31.09 32.36
CA LEU A 246 -32.53 32.14 32.00
C LEU A 246 -31.08 31.61 31.92
N LEU A 247 -30.66 30.79 32.89
CA LEU A 247 -29.33 30.14 32.85
C LEU A 247 -29.20 29.17 31.68
N ALA A 248 -30.24 28.39 31.38
CA ALA A 248 -30.25 27.49 30.23
C ALA A 248 -30.17 28.24 28.89
N ILE A 249 -30.88 29.37 28.77
CA ILE A 249 -30.79 30.27 27.61
C ILE A 249 -29.37 30.85 27.50
N LEU A 250 -28.79 31.31 28.61
CA LEU A 250 -27.43 31.83 28.63
C LEU A 250 -26.41 30.75 28.22
N ALA A 251 -26.53 29.53 28.75
CA ALA A 251 -25.70 28.39 28.35
C ALA A 251 -25.80 28.13 26.84
N TYR A 252 -27.00 28.19 26.28
CA TYR A 252 -27.22 28.05 24.85
C TYR A 252 -26.57 29.18 24.03
N LEU A 253 -26.66 30.44 24.49
CA LEU A 253 -25.99 31.57 23.85
C LEU A 253 -24.45 31.42 23.87
N VAL A 254 -23.88 30.97 24.98
CA VAL A 254 -22.44 30.67 25.09
C VAL A 254 -22.05 29.51 24.17
N TYR A 255 -22.91 28.50 24.00
CA TYR A 255 -22.71 27.45 23.01
C TYR A 255 -22.72 27.98 21.57
N LEU A 256 -23.58 28.95 21.24
CA LEU A 256 -23.56 29.58 19.92
C LEU A 256 -22.27 30.39 19.70
N ALA A 257 -21.79 31.09 20.73
CA ALA A 257 -20.49 31.76 20.69
C ALA A 257 -19.33 30.76 20.51
N THR A 258 -19.40 29.61 21.18
CA THR A 258 -18.46 28.49 21.01
C THR A 258 -18.40 28.04 19.56
N CYS A 259 -19.57 27.84 18.91
CA CYS A 259 -19.63 27.47 17.50
C CYS A 259 -18.97 28.53 16.60
N LYS A 260 -19.15 29.82 16.90
CA LYS A 260 -18.55 30.91 16.14
C LYS A 260 -17.01 30.91 16.24
N GLU A 261 -16.47 30.76 17.45
CA GLU A 261 -15.02 30.66 17.66
C GLU A 261 -14.44 29.39 17.01
N ALA A 262 -15.17 28.27 17.06
CA ALA A 262 -14.75 27.03 16.41
C ALA A 262 -14.68 27.16 14.88
N ILE A 263 -15.56 27.96 14.24
CA ILE A 263 -15.45 28.29 12.82
C ILE A 263 -14.18 29.09 12.53
N GLY A 264 -13.86 30.08 13.38
CA GLY A 264 -12.62 30.86 13.26
C GLY A 264 -11.38 29.97 13.35
N TRP A 265 -11.36 29.04 14.31
CA TRP A 265 -10.31 28.02 14.41
C TRP A 265 -10.23 27.15 13.14
N ALA A 266 -11.37 26.66 12.63
CA ALA A 266 -11.43 25.83 11.43
C ALA A 266 -10.87 26.55 10.19
N ILE A 267 -11.13 27.85 10.04
CA ILE A 267 -10.54 28.69 8.97
C ILE A 267 -9.02 28.70 9.08
N ASN A 268 -8.47 28.95 10.27
CA ASN A 268 -7.02 29.02 10.48
C ASN A 268 -6.34 27.67 10.21
N VAL A 269 -6.97 26.55 10.57
CA VAL A 269 -6.46 25.21 10.24
C VAL A 269 -6.45 24.96 8.73
N ARG A 270 -7.48 25.40 8.01
CA ARG A 270 -7.53 25.30 6.54
C ARG A 270 -6.45 26.16 5.89
N ALA A 271 -6.34 27.42 6.32
CA ALA A 271 -5.29 28.32 5.83
C ALA A 271 -3.90 27.71 6.04
N ALA A 272 -3.63 27.13 7.22
CA ALA A 272 -2.38 26.44 7.51
C ALA A 272 -2.11 25.24 6.59
N LEU A 273 -3.13 24.45 6.27
CA LEU A 273 -3.00 23.37 5.28
C LEU A 273 -2.70 23.94 3.89
N ASP A 274 -3.42 24.98 3.47
CA ASP A 274 -3.29 25.55 2.13
C ASP A 274 -1.90 26.18 1.90
N THR A 275 -1.34 26.83 2.93
CA THR A 275 -0.07 27.54 2.81
C THR A 275 1.17 26.70 3.16
N HIS A 276 1.08 25.76 4.11
CA HIS A 276 2.27 25.07 4.64
C HIS A 276 2.36 23.59 4.27
N LEU A 277 1.40 23.01 3.55
CA LEU A 277 1.47 21.59 3.22
C LEU A 277 2.73 21.25 2.39
N ASP A 278 3.17 22.13 1.48
CA ASP A 278 4.42 21.89 0.74
C ASP A 278 5.67 22.04 1.61
N ALA A 279 5.67 22.94 2.60
CA ALA A 279 6.76 23.02 3.58
C ALA A 279 6.86 21.74 4.42
N VAL A 280 5.72 21.10 4.72
CA VAL A 280 5.71 19.78 5.37
C VAL A 280 6.27 18.70 4.45
N ALA A 281 5.99 18.76 3.14
CA ALA A 281 6.59 17.84 2.18
C ALA A 281 8.12 17.95 2.16
N ASP A 282 8.66 19.17 2.19
CA ASP A 282 10.10 19.40 2.22
C ASP A 282 10.74 18.88 3.52
N LYS A 283 10.09 19.07 4.68
CA LYS A 283 10.55 18.54 5.98
C LYS A 283 10.52 17.01 6.03
N LEU A 284 9.55 16.40 5.36
CA LEU A 284 9.46 14.95 5.16
C LEU A 284 10.37 14.43 4.05
N GLN A 285 11.13 15.30 3.38
CA GLN A 285 12.01 14.97 2.26
C GLN A 285 11.28 14.23 1.13
N LEU A 286 10.00 14.54 0.92
CA LEU A 286 9.21 13.94 -0.15
C LEU A 286 9.73 14.40 -1.51
N ARG A 287 9.67 13.52 -2.51
CA ARG A 287 9.90 13.88 -3.91
C ARG A 287 9.11 15.14 -4.29
N LYS A 288 9.81 16.09 -4.91
CA LYS A 288 9.20 17.25 -5.57
C LYS A 288 8.36 16.77 -6.75
N LEU A 289 7.06 17.02 -6.69
CA LEU A 289 6.17 16.77 -7.82
C LEU A 289 6.32 17.90 -8.85
N PRO A 290 6.26 17.59 -10.15
CA PRO A 290 6.10 18.61 -11.17
C PRO A 290 4.79 19.38 -10.91
N LEU A 291 4.83 20.70 -11.09
CA LEU A 291 3.86 21.69 -10.60
C LEU A 291 2.42 21.60 -11.16
N GLN A 292 1.99 20.53 -11.83
CA GLN A 292 0.81 20.62 -12.72
C GLN A 292 -0.33 19.62 -12.50
N SER A 293 -0.21 18.55 -11.69
CA SER A 293 -1.34 17.64 -11.46
C SER A 293 -1.86 17.71 -10.02
N TYR A 294 -3.03 18.33 -9.85
CA TYR A 294 -3.79 18.31 -8.59
C TYR A 294 -4.06 16.86 -8.12
N LEU A 295 -4.36 15.95 -9.04
CA LEU A 295 -4.62 14.56 -8.74
C LEU A 295 -3.38 13.85 -8.19
N GLU A 296 -2.21 14.04 -8.79
CA GLU A 296 -0.95 13.49 -8.28
C GLU A 296 -0.59 14.04 -6.90
N ARG A 297 -0.82 15.35 -6.67
CA ARG A 297 -0.60 15.96 -5.36
C ARG A 297 -1.48 15.32 -4.30
N LYS A 298 -2.76 15.12 -4.61
CA LYS A 298 -3.74 14.50 -3.72
C LYS A 298 -3.41 13.04 -3.44
N GLU A 299 -3.08 12.26 -4.47
CA GLU A 299 -2.71 10.85 -4.34
C GLU A 299 -1.43 10.69 -3.51
N ARG A 300 -0.40 11.50 -3.77
CA ARG A 300 0.84 11.52 -2.97
C ARG A 300 0.52 11.69 -1.49
N TRP A 301 -0.28 12.69 -1.16
CA TRP A 301 -0.63 13.02 0.21
C TRP A 301 -1.53 11.99 0.89
N GLN A 302 -2.41 11.35 0.13
CA GLN A 302 -3.16 10.19 0.60
C GLN A 302 -2.22 9.05 0.98
N ASN A 303 -1.21 8.75 0.15
CA ASN A 303 -0.21 7.72 0.44
C ASN A 303 0.66 8.09 1.64
N VAL A 304 1.14 9.34 1.74
CA VAL A 304 1.85 9.84 2.94
C VAL A 304 1.01 9.62 4.19
N SER A 305 -0.26 10.02 4.14
CA SER A 305 -1.12 9.98 5.31
C SER A 305 -1.47 8.56 5.74
N GLN A 306 -1.63 7.64 4.80
CA GLN A 306 -1.82 6.22 5.10
C GLN A 306 -0.55 5.62 5.70
N TRP A 307 0.61 5.89 5.10
CA TRP A 307 1.90 5.44 5.61
C TRP A 307 2.20 5.95 7.02
N LEU A 308 1.91 7.22 7.32
CA LEU A 308 2.08 7.75 8.68
C LEU A 308 1.06 7.18 9.68
N ALA A 309 -0.15 6.82 9.25
CA ALA A 309 -1.20 6.33 10.15
C ALA A 309 -1.04 4.83 10.48
N TYR A 310 -0.72 4.03 9.47
CA TYR A 310 -0.66 2.57 9.58
C TYR A 310 0.77 2.05 9.53
N GLY A 311 1.76 2.86 9.13
CA GLY A 311 3.09 2.36 8.81
C GLY A 311 3.04 1.43 7.60
N GLY A 312 3.95 0.47 7.57
CA GLY A 312 3.93 -0.64 6.61
C GLY A 312 3.10 -1.84 7.09
N THR A 313 2.13 -1.68 8.01
CA THR A 313 1.35 -2.82 8.49
C THR A 313 0.43 -3.33 7.38
N HIS A 314 0.61 -4.59 7.00
CA HIS A 314 -0.26 -5.28 6.05
C HIS A 314 -1.57 -5.67 6.75
N PHE A 315 -2.70 -5.22 6.23
CA PHE A 315 -4.01 -5.76 6.59
C PHE A 315 -4.35 -6.82 5.54
N GLU A 316 -4.32 -8.11 5.92
CA GLU A 316 -4.48 -9.26 5.00
C GLU A 316 -5.74 -9.20 4.12
N ASP A 317 -6.79 -8.48 4.56
CA ASP A 317 -8.06 -8.33 3.85
C ASP A 317 -8.19 -7.05 3.01
N TYR A 318 -7.25 -6.10 3.10
CA TYR A 318 -7.27 -4.86 2.30
C TYR A 318 -6.21 -4.93 1.19
N ARG A 319 -6.65 -5.29 -0.02
CA ARG A 319 -5.86 -5.17 -1.27
C ARG A 319 -5.70 -3.70 -1.70
N THR A 320 -5.23 -2.83 -0.81
CA THR A 320 -4.64 -1.58 -1.29
C THR A 320 -3.24 -1.93 -1.79
N PRO A 321 -2.92 -1.67 -3.07
CA PRO A 321 -1.59 -1.93 -3.59
C PRO A 321 -0.58 -1.24 -2.68
N GLU A 322 0.42 -1.98 -2.21
CA GLU A 322 1.49 -1.40 -1.41
C GLU A 322 2.08 -0.25 -2.21
N PRO A 323 2.10 0.97 -1.64
CA PRO A 323 2.79 2.06 -2.29
C PRO A 323 4.27 1.65 -2.35
N ASP A 324 4.77 1.44 -3.57
CA ASP A 324 6.15 1.04 -3.88
C ASP A 324 7.12 1.75 -2.91
N PRO A 325 7.98 1.07 -2.13
CA PRO A 325 8.85 1.70 -1.14
C PRO A 325 9.78 2.79 -1.71
N THR A 326 9.81 3.00 -3.02
CA THR A 326 10.52 4.10 -3.70
C THR A 326 9.60 5.24 -4.18
N TRP A 327 8.30 5.20 -3.90
CA TRP A 327 7.30 6.19 -4.36
C TRP A 327 7.64 7.63 -3.93
N TYR A 328 8.31 7.78 -2.78
CA TYR A 328 8.75 9.07 -2.24
C TYR A 328 10.12 9.52 -2.77
N VAL A 329 10.84 8.66 -3.49
CA VAL A 329 12.13 8.98 -4.10
C VAL A 329 11.89 9.54 -5.49
N ALA A 330 12.57 10.64 -5.85
CA ALA A 330 12.58 11.07 -7.24
C ALA A 330 13.10 9.91 -8.10
N PRO A 331 12.38 9.45 -9.14
CA PRO A 331 12.88 8.44 -10.04
C PRO A 331 14.23 8.95 -10.51
N VAL A 332 15.27 8.16 -10.27
CA VAL A 332 16.62 8.48 -10.68
C VAL A 332 16.50 8.88 -12.14
N ALA A 333 16.83 10.14 -12.46
CA ALA A 333 16.67 10.67 -13.80
C ALA A 333 17.23 9.62 -14.76
N THR A 334 16.34 9.03 -15.57
CA THR A 334 16.73 7.99 -16.50
C THR A 334 17.86 8.58 -17.31
N SER A 335 19.06 8.01 -17.16
CA SER A 335 20.20 8.43 -17.96
C SER A 335 19.74 8.43 -19.41
N PRO A 336 20.05 9.48 -20.22
CA PRO A 336 19.50 9.65 -21.55
C PRO A 336 19.55 8.32 -22.30
N GLY A 337 18.36 7.74 -22.50
CA GLY A 337 18.24 6.40 -23.07
C GLY A 337 18.83 6.43 -24.47
N PHE A 338 19.75 5.51 -24.76
CA PHE A 338 20.11 5.23 -26.14
C PHE A 338 18.93 4.46 -26.75
N GLU A 339 18.22 5.07 -27.70
CA GLU A 339 17.18 4.39 -28.45
C GLU A 339 17.86 3.49 -29.49
N VAL A 340 17.85 2.17 -29.25
CA VAL A 340 18.37 1.20 -30.21
C VAL A 340 17.28 0.95 -31.25
N MET A 341 17.37 1.63 -32.39
CA MET A 341 16.49 1.35 -33.53
C MET A 341 16.98 0.10 -34.28
N ALA A 342 16.16 -0.94 -34.33
CA ALA A 342 16.36 -2.05 -35.26
C ALA A 342 16.28 -1.49 -36.70
N PRO A 343 17.26 -1.74 -37.59
CA PRO A 343 17.18 -1.24 -38.96
C PRO A 343 15.96 -1.86 -39.66
N PRO A 344 15.17 -1.10 -40.43
CA PRO A 344 13.93 -1.58 -41.04
C PRO A 344 14.07 -2.70 -42.08
N ASN A 345 15.30 -3.15 -42.38
CA ASN A 345 15.61 -4.13 -43.43
C ASN A 345 16.41 -5.36 -42.92
N VAL A 346 16.46 -5.62 -41.60
CA VAL A 346 17.12 -6.83 -41.09
C VAL A 346 16.12 -7.99 -41.00
N ASP A 347 16.07 -8.80 -42.05
CA ASP A 347 15.43 -10.13 -41.99
C ASP A 347 16.30 -11.05 -41.13
N ILE A 348 15.78 -11.49 -40.00
CA ILE A 348 16.41 -12.51 -39.15
C ILE A 348 16.30 -13.86 -39.89
N ASN A 349 17.25 -14.14 -40.79
CA ASN A 349 17.32 -15.40 -41.51
C ASN A 349 17.97 -16.47 -40.63
N THR A 350 17.16 -17.22 -39.87
CA THR A 350 17.57 -18.46 -39.21
C THR A 350 17.86 -19.56 -40.24
N LYS A 351 19.13 -19.70 -40.65
CA LYS A 351 19.57 -20.87 -41.44
C LYS A 351 19.93 -22.03 -40.52
N ARG A 352 19.09 -23.07 -40.55
CA ARG A 352 19.24 -24.29 -39.77
C ARG A 352 20.21 -25.26 -40.46
N LEU A 353 21.29 -25.64 -39.78
CA LEU A 353 22.21 -26.67 -40.27
C LEU A 353 22.22 -27.85 -39.28
N LEU A 354 21.64 -28.98 -39.70
CA LEU A 354 21.73 -30.25 -38.98
C LEU A 354 23.02 -30.95 -39.43
N GLN A 355 24.07 -30.93 -38.61
CA GLN A 355 25.29 -31.67 -38.90
C GLN A 355 25.26 -33.05 -38.23
N ARG A 356 25.12 -34.12 -39.02
CA ARG A 356 25.17 -35.52 -38.55
C ARG A 356 26.64 -35.93 -38.41
N THR A 357 27.12 -36.12 -37.19
CA THR A 357 28.40 -36.79 -36.92
C THR A 357 28.14 -38.04 -36.08
N GLY A 358 27.91 -39.17 -36.77
CA GLY A 358 27.97 -40.48 -36.13
C GLY A 358 29.35 -41.07 -36.37
N ILE A 359 30.15 -41.20 -35.32
CA ILE A 359 31.35 -42.03 -35.34
C ILE A 359 30.95 -43.34 -34.68
N PRO A 360 30.75 -44.45 -35.42
CA PRO A 360 30.52 -45.75 -34.81
C PRO A 360 31.82 -46.19 -34.11
N ASP A 361 31.75 -46.39 -32.80
CA ASP A 361 32.79 -47.06 -32.03
C ASP A 361 32.64 -48.57 -32.24
N PRO A 362 33.62 -49.26 -32.86
CA PRO A 362 33.50 -50.69 -33.14
C PRO A 362 33.50 -51.56 -31.87
N ASP A 363 34.01 -51.06 -30.74
CA ASP A 363 34.16 -51.85 -29.51
C ASP A 363 32.97 -51.68 -28.55
N HIS A 364 32.16 -50.63 -28.69
CA HIS A 364 30.97 -50.36 -27.87
C HIS A 364 29.77 -49.97 -28.76
N PRO A 365 28.62 -50.69 -28.70
CA PRO A 365 27.44 -50.40 -29.53
C PRO A 365 26.66 -49.17 -29.04
N LYS A 366 27.36 -48.08 -28.72
CA LYS A 366 26.81 -46.81 -28.25
C LYS A 366 26.97 -45.76 -29.32
N THR A 367 25.92 -45.52 -30.09
CA THR A 367 25.91 -44.47 -31.10
C THR A 367 25.50 -43.16 -30.43
N LYS A 368 26.44 -42.21 -30.31
CA LYS A 368 26.14 -40.86 -29.80
C LYS A 368 25.69 -39.97 -30.96
N TRP A 369 24.46 -39.46 -30.88
CA TRP A 369 23.94 -38.50 -31.84
C TRP A 369 23.98 -37.10 -31.22
N VAL A 370 24.46 -36.12 -31.98
CA VAL A 370 24.50 -34.71 -31.56
C VAL A 370 23.68 -33.89 -32.55
N PHE A 371 22.63 -33.24 -32.06
CA PHE A 371 21.79 -32.34 -32.85
C PHE A 371 22.02 -30.91 -32.38
N GLY A 372 22.42 -30.01 -33.28
CA GLY A 372 22.64 -28.59 -32.99
C GLY A 372 21.79 -27.68 -33.88
N THR A 373 21.33 -26.56 -33.32
CA THR A 373 20.68 -25.45 -34.03
C THR A 373 21.61 -24.22 -34.05
N VAL A 374 21.59 -23.47 -35.14
CA VAL A 374 22.32 -22.22 -35.41
C VAL A 374 21.28 -21.27 -36.02
N ALA A 375 21.11 -19.97 -35.76
CA ALA A 375 21.83 -18.88 -35.09
C ALA A 375 20.78 -17.83 -34.63
N HIS A 376 21.21 -16.80 -33.88
CA HIS A 376 20.53 -15.49 -33.80
C HIS A 376 21.56 -14.37 -34.04
N TYR A 377 21.15 -13.31 -34.75
CA TYR A 377 21.97 -12.14 -35.07
C TYR A 377 21.42 -10.93 -34.32
N VAL A 378 22.28 -10.15 -33.67
CA VAL A 378 21.88 -8.85 -33.10
C VAL A 378 22.66 -7.76 -33.82
N HIS A 379 21.92 -6.90 -34.53
CA HIS A 379 22.46 -5.75 -35.25
C HIS A 379 22.31 -4.50 -34.36
N LEU A 380 23.42 -3.92 -33.92
CA LEU A 380 23.44 -2.72 -33.09
C LEU A 380 23.78 -1.52 -33.97
N VAL A 381 22.85 -0.57 -34.11
CA VAL A 381 23.08 0.72 -34.77
C VAL A 381 22.95 1.82 -33.73
N THR A 382 24.03 2.55 -33.47
CA THR A 382 23.98 3.73 -32.61
C THR A 382 23.71 4.95 -33.48
N THR A 383 22.48 5.49 -33.45
CA THR A 383 22.19 6.81 -34.02
C THR A 383 22.43 7.89 -32.96
N PRO A 384 23.12 8.99 -33.28
CA PRO A 384 23.30 10.08 -32.34
C PRO A 384 21.94 10.79 -32.18
N ASN A 385 21.50 10.97 -30.94
CA ASN A 385 20.40 11.89 -30.66
C ASN A 385 20.89 13.31 -31.01
N THR A 386 20.17 14.00 -31.87
CA THR A 386 20.66 15.09 -32.73
C THR A 386 21.02 16.40 -32.02
N GLU A 387 21.03 16.46 -30.70
CA GLU A 387 21.31 17.70 -29.97
C GLU A 387 22.26 17.44 -28.79
N ASN A 388 23.54 17.75 -29.02
CA ASN A 388 24.58 17.88 -28.00
C ASN A 388 24.84 16.66 -27.10
N THR A 389 25.78 15.79 -27.52
CA THR A 389 26.99 15.47 -26.74
C THR A 389 27.88 14.44 -27.45
N HIS A 390 29.15 14.77 -27.65
CA HIS A 390 30.23 13.83 -28.03
C HIS A 390 30.61 12.88 -26.87
N ARG A 391 29.64 12.27 -26.20
CA ARG A 391 29.91 11.31 -25.12
C ARG A 391 30.10 9.93 -25.73
N THR A 392 31.34 9.47 -25.77
CA THR A 392 31.65 8.04 -25.96
C THR A 392 31.08 7.27 -24.77
N ALA A 393 30.22 6.29 -25.04
CA ALA A 393 29.79 5.33 -24.04
C ALA A 393 31.02 4.50 -23.65
N ARG A 394 31.51 4.66 -22.40
CA ARG A 394 32.77 4.07 -21.97
C ARG A 394 32.72 2.54 -21.82
N VAL A 395 31.53 1.99 -21.62
CA VAL A 395 31.27 0.55 -21.58
C VAL A 395 29.82 0.33 -22.00
N MET A 396 29.61 -0.43 -23.09
CA MET A 396 28.29 -0.90 -23.46
C MET A 396 28.18 -2.39 -23.17
N TYR A 397 27.07 -2.77 -22.54
CA TYR A 397 26.71 -4.16 -22.33
C TYR A 397 25.51 -4.51 -23.21
N LEU A 398 25.58 -5.63 -23.91
CA LEU A 398 24.43 -6.22 -24.59
C LEU A 398 23.86 -7.32 -23.70
N SER A 399 22.58 -7.21 -23.38
CA SER A 399 21.82 -8.21 -22.64
C SER A 399 20.88 -8.91 -23.60
N VAL A 400 21.01 -10.24 -23.74
CA VAL A 400 20.06 -11.06 -24.50
C VAL A 400 19.40 -12.02 -23.53
N SER A 401 18.07 -12.01 -23.49
CA SER A 401 17.29 -12.94 -22.69
C SER A 401 16.62 -13.98 -23.61
N ASP A 402 16.92 -15.26 -23.40
CA ASP A 402 16.31 -16.36 -24.12
C ASP A 402 15.93 -17.47 -23.13
N ARG A 403 14.72 -18.01 -23.27
CA ARG A 403 14.23 -19.11 -22.44
C ARG A 403 15.04 -20.39 -22.61
N GLN A 404 15.83 -20.49 -23.67
CA GLN A 404 16.61 -21.68 -24.01
C GLN A 404 18.01 -21.70 -23.39
N PHE A 405 18.52 -20.60 -22.83
CA PHE A 405 19.83 -20.60 -22.18
C PHE A 405 19.82 -21.52 -20.95
N ALA A 406 20.83 -22.39 -20.86
CA ALA A 406 21.02 -23.28 -19.72
C ALA A 406 21.96 -22.63 -18.68
N GLN A 407 21.77 -23.03 -17.42
CA GLN A 407 22.69 -22.72 -16.33
C GLN A 407 24.10 -23.19 -16.74
N ASP A 408 25.09 -22.31 -16.64
CA ASP A 408 26.51 -22.53 -16.97
C ASP A 408 26.91 -22.61 -18.47
N GLN A 409 26.06 -22.20 -19.41
CA GLN A 409 26.44 -22.20 -20.82
C GLN A 409 27.38 -21.03 -21.17
N ILE A 410 28.62 -21.35 -21.57
CA ILE A 410 29.56 -20.37 -22.13
C ILE A 410 29.21 -20.15 -23.61
N VAL A 411 28.62 -18.99 -23.93
CA VAL A 411 28.32 -18.58 -25.30
C VAL A 411 29.38 -17.61 -25.79
N GLN A 412 30.00 -17.93 -26.93
CA GLN A 412 30.92 -17.02 -27.63
C GLN A 412 30.18 -16.34 -28.77
N GLY A 413 30.45 -15.05 -28.97
CA GLY A 413 30.00 -14.28 -30.12
C GLY A 413 31.14 -13.51 -30.76
N THR A 414 31.07 -13.28 -32.05
CA THR A 414 32.03 -12.51 -32.85
C THR A 414 31.43 -11.17 -33.22
N LEU A 415 32.11 -10.08 -32.86
CA LEU A 415 31.70 -8.71 -33.17
C LEU A 415 32.35 -8.25 -34.49
N SER A 416 31.54 -7.83 -35.46
CA SER A 416 31.95 -7.24 -36.73
C SER A 416 31.59 -5.74 -36.77
N PRO A 417 32.38 -4.83 -37.37
CA PRO A 417 33.65 -5.05 -38.08
C PRO A 417 34.85 -5.10 -37.12
N GLY A 418 35.48 -6.26 -37.00
CA GLY A 418 36.64 -6.44 -36.10
C GLY A 418 36.95 -7.89 -35.76
N ASN A 419 36.01 -8.81 -36.00
CA ASN A 419 36.10 -10.23 -35.64
C ASN A 419 36.53 -10.44 -34.18
N GLN A 420 36.13 -9.55 -33.29
CA GLN A 420 36.48 -9.66 -31.87
C GLN A 420 35.59 -10.73 -31.24
N VAL A 421 36.20 -11.79 -30.72
CA VAL A 421 35.48 -12.84 -29.98
C VAL A 421 35.17 -12.33 -28.56
N LEU A 422 33.89 -12.26 -28.23
CA LEU A 422 33.36 -11.89 -26.93
C LEU A 422 32.75 -13.11 -26.25
N THR A 423 33.00 -13.27 -24.96
CA THR A 423 32.38 -14.34 -24.16
C THR A 423 31.25 -13.75 -23.32
N ALA A 424 30.06 -14.32 -23.44
CA ALA A 424 28.91 -13.93 -22.63
C ALA A 424 29.07 -14.43 -21.19
N LYS A 425 28.55 -13.66 -20.24
CA LYS A 425 28.39 -14.10 -18.83
C LYS A 425 26.91 -14.11 -18.48
N ALA A 426 26.48 -15.11 -17.71
CA ALA A 426 25.14 -15.09 -17.13
C ALA A 426 24.98 -13.89 -16.18
N LEU A 427 23.82 -13.23 -16.23
CA LEU A 427 23.47 -12.16 -15.29
C LEU A 427 23.25 -12.79 -13.90
N ALA A 428 23.87 -12.22 -12.87
CA ALA A 428 23.73 -12.73 -11.52
C ALA A 428 22.26 -12.73 -11.09
N GLY A 429 21.71 -13.92 -10.80
CA GLY A 429 20.32 -14.10 -10.41
C GLY A 429 19.33 -14.32 -11.56
N ASP A 430 19.79 -14.31 -12.82
CA ASP A 430 18.98 -14.66 -13.98
C ASP A 430 19.79 -15.45 -15.03
N ASP A 431 19.73 -16.78 -14.89
CA ASP A 431 20.45 -17.74 -15.75
C ASP A 431 19.92 -17.74 -17.20
N ARG A 432 18.81 -17.05 -17.48
CA ARG A 432 18.23 -16.90 -18.81
C ARG A 432 18.67 -15.65 -19.54
N THR A 433 19.56 -14.86 -18.93
CA THR A 433 20.03 -13.61 -19.51
C THR A 433 21.56 -13.61 -19.61
N LEU A 434 22.04 -13.52 -20.85
CA LEU A 434 23.46 -13.46 -21.17
C LEU A 434 23.89 -12.02 -21.45
N ILE A 435 25.04 -11.65 -20.90
CA ILE A 435 25.62 -10.32 -21.02
C ILE A 435 26.98 -10.38 -21.73
N TRP A 436 27.10 -9.65 -22.84
CA TRP A 436 28.37 -9.38 -23.50
C TRP A 436 28.86 -7.98 -23.18
N ASN A 437 30.14 -7.85 -22.82
CA ASN A 437 30.81 -6.56 -22.73
C ASN A 437 31.37 -6.19 -24.11
N ILE A 438 30.74 -5.22 -24.78
CA ILE A 438 31.10 -4.78 -26.13
C ILE A 438 32.22 -3.72 -26.09
N GLY A 439 32.53 -3.19 -24.90
CA GLY A 439 33.57 -2.19 -24.71
C GLY A 439 33.13 -0.78 -25.11
N ASN A 440 34.09 0.04 -25.56
CA ASN A 440 33.86 1.42 -25.98
C ASN A 440 33.28 1.44 -27.40
N ILE A 441 32.09 2.00 -27.56
CA ILE A 441 31.48 2.21 -28.88
C ILE A 441 31.55 3.69 -29.24
N HIS A 442 32.06 3.97 -30.44
CA HIS A 442 32.08 5.32 -30.99
C HIS A 442 30.69 5.70 -31.54
N PRO A 443 30.28 6.98 -31.43
CA PRO A 443 29.08 7.46 -32.10
C PRO A 443 29.15 7.15 -33.61
N ASN A 444 28.02 6.88 -34.26
CA ASN A 444 27.91 6.56 -35.69
C ASN A 444 28.58 5.25 -36.14
N SER A 445 28.76 4.29 -35.23
CA SER A 445 29.25 2.96 -35.61
C SER A 445 28.12 1.93 -35.61
N SER A 446 28.23 0.95 -36.49
CA SER A 446 27.34 -0.20 -36.57
C SER A 446 28.14 -1.45 -36.25
N PHE A 447 27.63 -2.27 -35.34
CA PHE A 447 28.24 -3.56 -35.04
C PHE A 447 27.23 -4.70 -35.23
N VAL A 448 27.73 -5.84 -35.69
CA VAL A 448 26.98 -7.08 -35.76
C VAL A 448 27.61 -8.05 -34.77
N LEU A 449 26.82 -8.54 -33.81
CA LEU A 449 27.25 -9.64 -32.97
C LEU A 449 26.68 -10.95 -33.52
N ASP A 450 27.58 -11.78 -34.02
CA ASP A 450 27.28 -13.13 -34.48
C ASP A 450 27.57 -14.11 -33.33
N TYR A 451 26.55 -14.66 -32.69
CA TYR A 451 26.76 -15.66 -31.64
C TYR A 451 26.12 -17.00 -32.00
N GLN A 452 26.76 -18.08 -31.57
CA GLN A 452 26.30 -19.44 -31.82
C GLN A 452 26.02 -20.14 -30.49
N VAL A 453 24.76 -20.54 -30.31
CA VAL A 453 24.36 -21.36 -29.17
C VAL A 453 24.29 -22.81 -29.64
N ILE A 454 25.35 -23.57 -29.37
CA ILE A 454 25.38 -24.99 -29.70
C ILE A 454 24.68 -25.73 -28.56
N TYR A 455 23.48 -26.22 -28.84
CA TYR A 455 22.87 -27.27 -28.02
C TYR A 455 23.44 -28.60 -28.49
N SER A 456 23.94 -29.41 -27.57
CA SER A 456 24.24 -30.82 -27.85
C SER A 456 23.26 -31.68 -27.06
N VAL A 457 22.19 -32.13 -27.70
CA VAL A 457 21.40 -33.23 -27.13
C VAL A 457 22.14 -34.52 -27.49
N ALA A 458 22.75 -35.16 -26.49
CA ALA A 458 23.36 -36.47 -26.67
C ALA A 458 22.29 -37.55 -26.45
N LEU A 459 21.94 -38.24 -27.53
CA LEU A 459 21.17 -39.47 -27.46
C LEU A 459 22.15 -40.63 -27.31
N GLU A 460 22.07 -41.36 -26.19
CA GLU A 460 22.77 -42.63 -26.02
C GLU A 460 21.73 -43.74 -26.11
N VAL A 461 21.86 -44.61 -27.11
CA VAL A 461 21.02 -45.80 -27.22
C VAL A 461 21.89 -47.00 -26.89
N GLU A 462 21.57 -47.70 -25.81
CA GLU A 462 22.21 -48.94 -25.41
C GLU A 462 21.28 -50.10 -25.77
N ILE A 463 21.77 -51.00 -26.61
CA ILE A 463 21.06 -52.20 -27.01
C ILE A 463 21.73 -53.38 -26.31
N LYS A 464 21.00 -54.09 -25.46
CA LYS A 464 21.48 -55.32 -24.81
C LYS A 464 20.79 -56.54 -25.42
N PRO A 465 21.50 -57.36 -26.20
CA PRO A 465 20.96 -58.65 -26.61
C PRO A 465 20.85 -59.56 -25.38
N VAL A 466 19.66 -60.13 -25.13
CA VAL A 466 19.40 -60.96 -23.95
C VAL A 466 19.78 -62.43 -24.18
N ASP A 467 19.74 -62.91 -25.43
CA ASP A 467 20.25 -64.22 -25.83
C ASP A 467 20.23 -64.29 -27.36
N THR A 468 21.40 -64.36 -28.02
CA THR A 468 21.66 -64.84 -29.41
C THR A 468 22.96 -64.24 -29.98
N ASP A 469 23.85 -65.10 -30.49
CA ASP A 469 25.19 -64.74 -30.97
C ASP A 469 25.24 -64.11 -32.39
N ASN A 470 24.10 -63.93 -33.09
CA ASN A 470 24.12 -63.62 -34.52
C ASN A 470 23.14 -62.53 -35.04
N CYS A 471 22.40 -61.81 -34.20
CA CYS A 471 21.51 -60.75 -34.71
C CYS A 471 22.21 -59.38 -34.84
N LYS A 472 22.13 -58.75 -36.01
CA LYS A 472 22.59 -57.37 -36.23
C LYS A 472 21.41 -56.41 -36.11
N ILE A 473 21.53 -55.46 -35.19
CA ILE A 473 20.51 -54.44 -34.91
C ILE A 473 21.05 -53.11 -35.42
N ALA A 474 20.32 -52.47 -36.34
CA ALA A 474 20.65 -51.15 -36.83
C ALA A 474 19.49 -50.19 -36.55
N ILE A 475 19.80 -49.02 -35.99
CA ILE A 475 18.84 -47.92 -35.85
C ILE A 475 19.09 -46.97 -37.01
N THR A 476 18.08 -46.76 -37.84
CA THR A 476 18.12 -45.83 -38.98
C THR A 476 17.08 -44.72 -38.76
N ASN A 477 17.27 -43.57 -39.42
CA ASN A 477 16.29 -42.48 -39.46
C ASN A 477 15.73 -42.02 -38.10
N VAL A 478 16.57 -41.45 -37.23
CA VAL A 478 16.10 -40.73 -36.03
C VAL A 478 15.76 -39.29 -36.42
N GLU A 479 14.48 -38.92 -36.37
CA GLU A 479 14.00 -37.57 -36.71
C GLU A 479 13.48 -36.85 -35.46
N MET A 480 14.14 -35.74 -35.08
CA MET A 480 13.70 -34.88 -33.97
C MET A 480 12.88 -33.70 -34.50
N LYS A 481 11.64 -33.55 -34.02
CA LYS A 481 10.88 -32.30 -34.25
C LYS A 481 11.28 -31.22 -33.26
N SER A 482 11.29 -30.01 -33.80
CA SER A 482 12.31 -29.05 -33.42
C SER A 482 11.93 -28.05 -32.33
N SER A 483 10.75 -28.20 -31.74
CA SER A 483 10.20 -27.25 -30.77
C SER A 483 9.97 -27.84 -29.37
N THR A 484 10.14 -29.15 -29.18
CA THR A 484 9.68 -29.81 -27.94
C THR A 484 10.73 -30.67 -27.23
N LYS A 485 11.98 -30.79 -27.73
CA LYS A 485 12.95 -31.79 -27.24
C LYS A 485 12.38 -33.24 -27.25
N VAL A 486 11.43 -33.53 -28.14
CA VAL A 486 10.80 -34.85 -28.28
C VAL A 486 11.30 -35.50 -29.57
N ILE A 487 11.71 -36.76 -29.47
CA ILE A 487 11.95 -37.64 -30.63
C ILE A 487 10.57 -38.06 -31.11
N ASP A 488 10.19 -37.66 -32.32
CA ASP A 488 8.88 -38.00 -32.86
C ASP A 488 8.93 -39.40 -33.48
N ASP A 489 9.92 -39.66 -34.35
CA ASP A 489 10.02 -40.91 -35.11
C ASP A 489 11.45 -41.48 -35.07
N PHE A 490 11.59 -42.79 -34.88
CA PHE A 490 12.82 -43.53 -35.13
C PHE A 490 12.50 -44.92 -35.72
N GLU A 491 13.39 -45.41 -36.58
CA GLU A 491 13.23 -46.69 -37.26
C GLU A 491 14.27 -47.69 -36.73
N ILE A 492 13.79 -48.85 -36.27
CA ILE A 492 14.67 -49.95 -35.88
C ILE A 492 14.53 -51.05 -36.93
N THR A 493 15.68 -51.43 -37.50
CA THR A 493 15.75 -52.53 -38.46
C THR A 493 16.55 -53.67 -37.85
N LEU A 494 15.88 -54.82 -37.69
CA LEU A 494 16.48 -56.07 -37.21
C LEU A 494 16.83 -56.94 -38.42
N GLN A 495 18.10 -57.34 -38.55
CA GLN A 495 18.55 -58.16 -39.68
C GLN A 495 19.24 -59.44 -39.19
N GLY A 496 18.72 -60.60 -39.61
CA GLY A 496 19.32 -61.92 -39.33
C GLY A 496 18.90 -62.59 -38.01
N CYS A 497 17.90 -62.08 -37.30
CA CYS A 497 17.36 -62.73 -36.09
C CYS A 497 16.57 -64.02 -36.46
N THR A 498 17.09 -65.19 -36.09
CA THR A 498 16.39 -66.48 -36.19
C THR A 498 16.03 -66.96 -34.78
N ASP A 499 14.75 -67.21 -34.53
CA ASP A 499 14.11 -67.48 -33.24
C ASP A 499 13.90 -66.27 -32.31
N LYS A 500 12.93 -66.41 -31.39
CA LYS A 500 12.42 -65.39 -30.46
C LYS A 500 13.54 -64.57 -29.81
N THR A 501 13.90 -63.46 -30.42
CA THR A 501 14.96 -62.59 -29.92
C THR A 501 14.33 -61.53 -29.04
N ILE A 502 14.77 -61.47 -27.79
CA ILE A 502 14.38 -60.41 -26.87
C ILE A 502 15.45 -59.32 -26.94
N VAL A 503 15.04 -58.13 -27.39
CA VAL A 503 15.91 -56.96 -27.42
C VAL A 503 15.49 -56.02 -26.29
N GLU A 504 16.44 -55.69 -25.43
CA GLU A 504 16.27 -54.62 -24.45
C GLU A 504 16.84 -53.33 -25.02
N LEU A 505 15.99 -52.32 -25.19
CA LEU A 505 16.36 -50.99 -25.62
C LEU A 505 16.34 -50.03 -24.44
N SER A 506 17.50 -49.46 -24.13
CA SER A 506 17.61 -48.34 -23.21
C SER A 506 17.96 -47.08 -23.99
N VAL A 507 17.06 -46.10 -23.98
CA VAL A 507 17.30 -44.78 -24.57
C VAL A 507 17.56 -43.82 -23.43
N ARG A 508 18.77 -43.26 -23.37
CA ARG A 508 19.14 -42.24 -22.39
C ARG A 508 19.33 -40.91 -23.12
N LEU A 509 18.50 -39.94 -22.75
CA LEU A 509 18.69 -38.53 -23.10
C LEU A 509 19.57 -37.90 -22.03
N HIS A 510 20.72 -37.34 -22.41
CA HIS A 510 21.52 -36.57 -21.48
C HIS A 510 20.99 -35.13 -21.37
N GLY A 511 20.37 -34.86 -20.21
CA GLY A 511 19.68 -33.64 -19.78
C GLY A 511 18.71 -34.02 -18.64
N ASP A 512 18.26 -33.08 -17.80
CA ASP A 512 17.62 -33.30 -16.47
C ASP A 512 16.36 -34.20 -16.40
N HIS A 513 15.96 -34.90 -17.45
CA HIS A 513 14.79 -35.79 -17.47
C HIS A 513 15.07 -37.11 -18.20
N CYS A 514 14.97 -38.23 -17.48
CA CYS A 514 14.86 -39.57 -18.08
C CYS A 514 13.40 -39.86 -18.46
N LEU A 515 13.20 -40.49 -19.61
CA LEU A 515 11.88 -40.85 -20.13
C LEU A 515 11.75 -42.37 -20.19
N TYR A 516 10.64 -42.90 -19.67
CA TYR A 516 10.33 -44.33 -19.65
C TYR A 516 9.06 -44.63 -20.46
N SER A 517 9.06 -45.77 -21.15
CA SER A 517 7.88 -46.31 -21.85
C SER A 517 7.90 -47.84 -21.78
N SER A 518 6.74 -48.46 -21.62
CA SER A 518 6.52 -49.91 -21.75
C SER A 518 5.42 -50.18 -22.77
N VAL A 519 5.70 -51.01 -23.77
CA VAL A 519 4.75 -51.38 -24.85
C VAL A 519 4.32 -52.83 -24.63
N TYR A 520 3.01 -53.10 -24.67
CA TYR A 520 2.45 -54.46 -24.67
C TYR A 520 2.04 -54.90 -26.07
N PHE A 521 2.33 -56.16 -26.40
CA PHE A 521 1.96 -56.79 -27.67
C PHE A 521 0.61 -57.49 -27.56
N ASP A 522 -0.28 -57.28 -28.55
CA ASP A 522 -1.46 -58.12 -28.77
C ASP A 522 -1.33 -58.82 -30.13
N GLN A 523 -1.43 -60.15 -30.14
CA GLN A 523 -1.26 -61.00 -31.32
C GLN A 523 -2.59 -61.09 -32.09
N GLY A 524 -2.98 -59.99 -32.74
CA GLY A 524 -4.27 -59.92 -33.44
C GLY A 524 -4.20 -59.65 -34.93
N ASN A 525 -3.45 -58.65 -35.38
CA ASN A 525 -3.39 -58.24 -36.79
C ASN A 525 -2.13 -57.40 -36.98
N GLY A 526 -1.33 -57.65 -38.02
CA GLY A 526 -0.03 -57.00 -38.27
C GLY A 526 -0.07 -55.48 -38.54
N ARG A 527 -0.59 -54.68 -37.60
CA ARG A 527 -0.60 -53.21 -37.61
C ARG A 527 -0.45 -52.71 -36.17
N LEU A 528 0.58 -51.89 -35.95
CA LEU A 528 0.82 -51.19 -34.69
C LEU A 528 -0.15 -50.00 -34.59
N THR A 529 -0.99 -49.98 -33.56
CA THR A 529 -1.72 -48.77 -33.13
C THR A 529 -1.39 -48.53 -31.66
N GLY A 530 -0.63 -47.47 -31.37
CA GLY A 530 -0.29 -47.07 -30.01
C GLY A 530 -1.39 -46.23 -29.37
N PHE A 531 -1.65 -46.44 -28.08
CA PHE A 531 -2.45 -45.54 -27.24
C PHE A 531 -1.67 -44.24 -26.92
N PRO A 532 -2.33 -43.13 -26.58
CA PRO A 532 -1.67 -41.86 -26.33
C PRO A 532 -0.68 -41.95 -25.16
N PHE A 533 0.53 -41.46 -25.39
CA PHE A 533 1.59 -41.33 -24.39
C PHE A 533 1.20 -40.29 -23.34
N GLU A 534 1.13 -40.68 -22.06
CA GLU A 534 1.06 -39.72 -20.94
C GLU A 534 2.47 -39.54 -20.35
N TRP A 535 3.02 -38.34 -20.51
CA TRP A 535 4.38 -37.99 -20.11
C TRP A 535 4.38 -37.56 -18.64
N ARG A 536 4.98 -38.34 -17.75
CA ARG A 536 5.19 -37.92 -16.34
C ARG A 536 6.67 -37.94 -15.98
N SER A 537 7.14 -36.82 -15.42
CA SER A 537 8.43 -36.71 -14.76
C SER A 537 8.42 -37.57 -13.49
N VAL A 538 9.28 -38.58 -13.41
CA VAL A 538 9.44 -39.41 -12.21
C VAL A 538 10.93 -39.60 -11.92
N ASP A 539 11.31 -39.37 -10.67
CA ASP A 539 12.67 -39.56 -10.15
C ASP A 539 13.13 -41.02 -10.24
N GLU A 540 14.40 -41.14 -10.63
CA GLU A 540 15.29 -42.30 -10.70
C GLU A 540 14.75 -43.68 -10.25
N ARG A 541 14.16 -44.46 -11.18
CA ARG A 541 14.28 -45.94 -11.20
C ARG A 541 14.27 -46.46 -12.64
N ARG A 542 15.32 -47.22 -13.00
CA ARG A 542 15.49 -47.88 -14.31
C ARG A 542 14.26 -48.71 -14.67
N ALA A 543 13.60 -48.41 -15.78
CA ALA A 543 12.65 -49.30 -16.44
C ALA A 543 13.28 -49.89 -17.70
N CYS A 544 13.11 -51.21 -17.87
CA CYS A 544 13.60 -52.00 -18.99
C CYS A 544 12.42 -52.28 -19.94
N LEU A 545 12.56 -51.94 -21.22
CA LEU A 545 11.57 -52.31 -22.25
C LEU A 545 11.94 -53.69 -22.80
N LYS A 546 11.07 -54.68 -22.63
CA LYS A 546 11.25 -56.04 -23.14
C LYS A 546 10.37 -56.24 -24.38
N ILE A 547 10.96 -56.41 -25.56
CA ILE A 547 10.22 -56.67 -26.81
C ILE A 547 10.45 -58.13 -27.21
N GLU A 548 9.38 -58.91 -27.38
CA GLU A 548 9.44 -60.30 -27.87
C GLU A 548 8.96 -60.34 -29.33
N VAL A 549 9.87 -60.61 -30.27
CA VAL A 549 9.56 -60.62 -31.71
C VAL A 549 9.42 -62.07 -32.21
N ASN A 550 8.33 -62.37 -32.93
CA ASN A 550 8.10 -63.69 -33.53
C ASN A 550 8.57 -63.69 -34.99
N PRO A 551 9.34 -64.68 -35.47
CA PRO A 551 10.05 -64.57 -36.73
C PRO A 551 9.23 -65.17 -37.86
N ASP A 552 8.58 -64.32 -38.64
CA ASP A 552 8.27 -64.64 -40.04
C ASP A 552 8.22 -63.31 -40.82
N THR A 553 9.26 -63.08 -41.61
CA THR A 553 9.58 -61.89 -42.46
C THR A 553 10.40 -60.75 -41.82
N SER A 554 11.37 -60.26 -42.59
CA SER A 554 12.15 -59.04 -42.32
C SER A 554 11.18 -57.87 -42.14
N SER A 555 10.99 -57.44 -40.92
CA SER A 555 10.00 -56.43 -40.56
C SER A 555 10.70 -55.14 -40.15
N THR A 556 10.40 -54.08 -40.87
CA THR A 556 10.73 -52.70 -40.49
C THR A 556 9.62 -52.19 -39.59
N TYR A 557 9.97 -51.63 -38.43
CA TYR A 557 9.00 -51.04 -37.50
C TYR A 557 9.18 -49.53 -37.47
N ILE A 558 8.12 -48.81 -37.86
CA ILE A 558 8.04 -47.34 -37.80
C ILE A 558 7.15 -46.99 -36.60
N PHE A 559 7.69 -46.21 -35.68
CA PHE A 559 6.94 -45.64 -34.56
C PHE A 559 6.64 -44.18 -34.89
N SER A 560 5.36 -43.80 -35.01
CA SER A 560 4.97 -42.40 -35.22
C SER A 560 3.85 -41.94 -34.29
N ARG A 561 3.83 -40.64 -34.01
CA ARG A 561 2.83 -40.01 -33.13
C ARG A 561 1.61 -39.54 -33.94
N GLU A 562 0.44 -40.14 -33.69
CA GLU A 562 -0.82 -39.68 -34.27
C GLU A 562 -1.41 -38.52 -33.45
N LYS A 563 -1.72 -37.40 -34.13
CA LYS A 563 -2.16 -36.15 -33.49
C LYS A 563 -3.69 -36.11 -33.40
N GLN A 564 -4.26 -36.36 -32.21
CA GLN A 564 -5.68 -36.09 -31.97
C GLN A 564 -5.93 -34.58 -31.90
N LEU A 565 -6.71 -34.07 -32.86
CA LEU A 565 -7.30 -32.73 -32.81
C LEU A 565 -8.51 -32.77 -31.87
N HIS A 566 -8.38 -32.16 -30.69
CA HIS A 566 -9.53 -31.75 -29.90
C HIS A 566 -9.95 -30.35 -30.33
N ASP A 567 -11.07 -30.26 -31.03
CA ASP A 567 -11.88 -29.04 -31.08
C ASP A 567 -12.52 -28.83 -29.71
N THR A 568 -12.25 -27.68 -29.10
CA THR A 568 -13.02 -27.17 -27.95
C THR A 568 -13.41 -25.72 -28.23
N ALA A 569 -14.72 -25.48 -28.08
CA ALA A 569 -15.42 -24.21 -28.22
C ALA A 569 -15.04 -23.17 -27.15
#